data_AF-A0A2N5H4B4-F1
#
_entry.id   AF-A0A2N5H4B4-F1
#
_cell.length_a   1.000
_cell.length_b   1.000
_cell.length_c   1.000
_cell.angle_alpha   90.00
_cell.angle_beta   90.00
_cell.angle_gamma   90.00
#
_symmetry.space_group_name_H-M   'P 1'
#
loop_
_entity.id
_entity.type
_entity.pdbx_description
1 polymer ?
#
loop_
_entity_poly.entity_id
_entity_poly.type
_entity_poly.pdbx_seq_one_letter_code
_entity_poly.pdbx_strand_id
1 'polypeptide(L)'
;MPDLQKELRFIEENLGAIPLKTIADKLGKPVNTIEMTLKRKKGSASTKIHTGMLTAGELAKILKVDRNTVMGWIRRHGLASVQRVTHTSKRFTFIDIELFWSWAADNKDKIDFSKLSPHVLPPQPKWVEFERKTSKTITKYKAWTVQEEKRLLKLVSTGMNFEEIAAIMDRTPHSIEKKHSRIKAALPRIK
;
A
#
# COMPACT_ATOMS: atom_id res chain seq x y z
N MET A 1 1.29 -42.98 -11.43
CA MET A 1 1.67 -41.56 -11.28
C MET A 1 0.71 -40.92 -10.29
N PRO A 2 1.14 -40.47 -9.09
CA PRO A 2 0.26 -39.73 -8.20
C PRO A 2 -0.25 -38.49 -8.93
N ASP A 3 -1.55 -38.29 -8.89
CA ASP A 3 -2.27 -37.30 -9.69
C ASP A 3 -1.84 -35.87 -9.29
N LEU A 4 -1.04 -35.25 -10.15
CA LEU A 4 -0.47 -33.90 -9.94
C LEU A 4 -1.58 -32.85 -9.73
N GLN A 5 -2.79 -33.07 -10.26
CA GLN A 5 -3.93 -32.18 -10.02
C GLN A 5 -4.45 -32.31 -8.58
N LYS A 6 -4.49 -33.53 -8.02
CA LYS A 6 -4.87 -33.74 -6.62
C LYS A 6 -3.84 -33.12 -5.67
N GLU A 7 -2.55 -33.24 -5.98
CA GLU A 7 -1.50 -32.58 -5.19
C GLU A 7 -1.66 -31.06 -5.18
N LEU A 8 -1.86 -30.45 -6.35
CA LEU A 8 -2.09 -29.01 -6.46
C LEU A 8 -3.33 -28.55 -5.69
N ARG A 9 -4.43 -29.29 -5.80
CA ARG A 9 -5.68 -29.00 -5.09
C ARG A 9 -5.49 -29.11 -3.57
N PHE A 10 -4.79 -30.15 -3.11
CA PHE A 10 -4.47 -30.31 -1.69
C PHE A 10 -3.61 -29.17 -1.16
N ILE A 11 -2.60 -28.74 -1.93
CA ILE A 11 -1.79 -27.57 -1.59
C ILE A 11 -2.71 -26.35 -1.48
N GLU A 12 -3.55 -26.06 -2.48
CA GLU A 12 -4.47 -24.92 -2.49
C GLU A 12 -5.44 -24.88 -1.30
N GLU A 13 -6.06 -26.00 -0.97
CA GLU A 13 -7.03 -26.11 0.14
C GLU A 13 -6.37 -25.89 1.51
N ASN A 14 -5.09 -26.22 1.65
CA ASN A 14 -4.37 -26.15 2.93
C ASN A 14 -3.44 -24.93 3.03
N LEU A 15 -3.22 -24.22 1.91
CA LEU A 15 -2.37 -23.04 1.84
C LEU A 15 -2.91 -21.93 2.74
N GLY A 16 -2.12 -21.55 3.75
CA GLY A 16 -2.48 -20.50 4.70
C GLY A 16 -3.35 -20.93 5.88
N ALA A 17 -3.94 -22.12 5.83
CA ALA A 17 -4.57 -22.77 6.98
C ALA A 17 -3.53 -23.48 7.86
N ILE A 18 -2.53 -24.11 7.24
CA ILE A 18 -1.42 -24.79 7.93
C ILE A 18 -0.05 -24.39 7.35
N PRO A 19 1.05 -24.55 8.11
CA PRO A 19 2.38 -24.21 7.63
C PRO A 19 2.77 -24.97 6.36
N LEU A 20 3.48 -24.29 5.44
CA LEU A 20 3.96 -24.91 4.20
C LEU A 20 4.84 -26.14 4.46
N LYS A 21 5.60 -26.13 5.56
CA LYS A 21 6.37 -27.29 6.02
C LYS A 21 5.45 -28.48 6.32
N THR A 22 4.35 -28.27 7.04
CA THR A 22 3.38 -29.32 7.34
C THR A 22 2.70 -29.86 6.07
N ILE A 23 2.43 -29.00 5.09
CA ILE A 23 1.93 -29.42 3.77
C ILE A 23 2.99 -30.29 3.05
N ALA A 24 4.24 -29.87 3.09
CA ALA A 24 5.38 -30.58 2.50
C ALA A 24 5.58 -31.97 3.14
N ASP A 25 5.51 -32.04 4.48
CA ASP A 25 5.59 -33.28 5.24
C ASP A 25 4.43 -34.23 4.88
N LYS A 26 3.19 -33.71 4.77
CA LYS A 26 2.01 -34.49 4.37
C LYS A 26 2.08 -35.02 2.93
N LEU A 27 2.75 -34.30 2.04
CA LEU A 27 2.96 -34.71 0.64
C LEU A 27 4.22 -35.54 0.44
N GLY A 28 5.05 -35.73 1.49
CA GLY A 28 6.34 -36.41 1.39
C GLY A 28 7.33 -35.69 0.45
N LYS A 29 7.25 -34.35 0.34
CA LYS A 29 8.08 -33.56 -0.58
C LYS A 29 8.88 -32.49 0.16
N PRO A 30 10.07 -32.11 -0.36
CA PRO A 30 10.78 -30.95 0.15
C PRO A 30 9.95 -29.67 -0.06
N VAL A 31 10.02 -28.74 0.91
CA VAL A 31 9.35 -27.43 0.83
C VAL A 31 9.71 -26.68 -0.45
N ASN A 32 10.99 -26.71 -0.87
CA ASN A 32 11.46 -26.09 -2.11
C ASN A 32 10.73 -26.61 -3.36
N THR A 33 10.38 -27.90 -3.41
CA THR A 33 9.66 -28.49 -4.54
C THR A 33 8.26 -27.91 -4.66
N ILE A 34 7.59 -27.70 -3.53
CA ILE A 34 6.27 -27.06 -3.47
C ILE A 34 6.38 -25.58 -3.87
N GLU A 35 7.37 -24.85 -3.35
CA GLU A 35 7.60 -23.45 -3.73
C GLU A 35 7.87 -23.28 -5.24
N MET A 36 8.69 -24.15 -5.83
CA MET A 36 8.97 -24.12 -7.27
C MET A 36 7.72 -24.43 -8.10
N THR A 37 6.88 -25.36 -7.64
CA THR A 37 5.63 -25.71 -8.28
C THR A 37 4.65 -24.53 -8.24
N LEU A 38 4.52 -23.87 -7.08
CA LEU A 38 3.72 -22.66 -6.91
C LEU A 38 4.23 -21.49 -7.77
N LYS A 39 5.56 -21.23 -7.79
CA LYS A 39 6.16 -20.22 -8.68
C LYS A 39 5.86 -20.48 -10.15
N ARG A 40 6.04 -21.71 -10.63
CA ARG A 40 5.85 -22.05 -12.05
C ARG A 40 4.39 -22.02 -12.48
N LYS A 41 3.46 -22.46 -11.63
CA LYS A 41 2.04 -22.60 -12.00
C LYS A 41 1.19 -21.40 -11.64
N LYS A 42 1.59 -20.61 -10.64
CA LYS A 42 0.81 -19.50 -10.10
C LYS A 42 1.55 -18.16 -10.07
N GLY A 43 2.79 -18.12 -10.57
CA GLY A 43 3.59 -16.90 -10.66
C GLY A 43 4.21 -16.42 -9.34
N SER A 44 3.94 -17.09 -8.22
CA SER A 44 4.53 -16.77 -6.90
C SER A 44 4.56 -17.98 -5.97
N ALA A 45 5.63 -18.13 -5.18
CA ALA A 45 5.71 -19.10 -4.09
C ALA A 45 5.05 -18.59 -2.80
N SER A 46 4.65 -17.31 -2.75
CA SER A 46 4.10 -16.75 -1.52
C SER A 46 2.73 -17.38 -1.27
N THR A 47 2.70 -18.31 -0.31
CA THR A 47 1.51 -19.01 0.18
C THR A 47 0.39 -18.09 0.65
N LYS A 48 0.70 -16.81 0.81
CA LYS A 48 -0.14 -15.74 1.36
C LYS A 48 -1.08 -15.14 0.32
N ILE A 49 -0.63 -14.99 -0.93
CA ILE A 49 -1.43 -14.39 -2.03
C ILE A 49 -2.68 -15.24 -2.33
N HIS A 50 -2.60 -16.55 -2.11
CA HIS A 50 -3.69 -17.49 -2.39
C HIS A 50 -4.81 -17.49 -1.35
N THR A 51 -4.60 -16.89 -0.17
CA THR A 51 -5.62 -16.82 0.88
C THR A 51 -6.60 -15.65 0.73
N GLY A 52 -6.45 -14.85 -0.33
CA GLY A 52 -7.13 -13.55 -0.43
C GLY A 52 -6.56 -12.49 0.53
N MET A 53 -5.56 -12.82 1.35
CA MET A 53 -5.02 -11.91 2.36
C MET A 53 -3.57 -11.50 2.05
N LEU A 54 -3.33 -10.19 2.02
CA LEU A 54 -2.01 -9.60 1.84
C LEU A 54 -1.57 -8.85 3.08
N THR A 55 -0.29 -8.93 3.42
CA THR A 55 0.24 -8.02 4.43
C THR A 55 0.28 -6.58 3.88
N ALA A 56 0.16 -5.58 4.76
CA ALA A 56 0.30 -4.18 4.38
C ALA A 56 1.63 -3.88 3.65
N GLY A 57 2.70 -4.61 3.97
CA GLY A 57 3.99 -4.49 3.30
C GLY A 57 4.03 -5.11 1.90
N GLU A 58 3.33 -6.23 1.68
CA GLU A 58 3.19 -6.85 0.35
C GLU A 58 2.34 -5.97 -0.56
N LEU A 59 1.20 -5.48 -0.06
CA LEU A 59 0.36 -4.54 -0.79
C LEU A 59 1.15 -3.28 -1.19
N ALA A 60 1.96 -2.74 -0.28
CA ALA A 60 2.81 -1.60 -0.55
C ALA A 60 3.81 -1.87 -1.69
N LYS A 61 4.47 -3.03 -1.70
CA LYS A 61 5.39 -3.44 -2.76
C LYS A 61 4.70 -3.56 -4.11
N ILE A 62 3.50 -4.19 -4.13
CA ILE A 62 2.71 -4.39 -5.34
C ILE A 62 2.26 -3.06 -5.94
N LEU A 63 1.79 -2.14 -5.09
CA LEU A 63 1.34 -0.80 -5.50
C LEU A 63 2.50 0.19 -5.70
N LYS A 64 3.74 -0.22 -5.43
CA LYS A 64 4.94 0.63 -5.46
C LYS A 64 4.79 1.90 -4.60
N VAL A 65 4.21 1.76 -3.41
CA VAL A 65 4.05 2.82 -2.41
C VAL A 65 4.80 2.48 -1.12
N ASP A 66 4.99 3.47 -0.25
CA ASP A 66 5.56 3.24 1.08
C ASP A 66 4.57 2.47 1.98
N ARG A 67 5.10 1.62 2.87
CA ARG A 67 4.28 0.88 3.85
C ARG A 67 3.47 1.83 4.73
N ASN A 68 4.00 2.98 5.11
CA ASN A 68 3.27 3.96 5.94
C ASN A 68 2.11 4.60 5.19
N THR A 69 2.15 4.64 3.86
CA THR A 69 1.01 5.07 3.04
C THR A 69 -0.15 4.09 3.22
N VAL A 70 0.11 2.78 3.08
CA VAL A 70 -0.90 1.73 3.30
C VAL A 70 -1.41 1.75 4.74
N MET A 71 -0.53 1.87 5.73
CA MET A 71 -0.95 2.01 7.12
C MET A 71 -1.72 3.31 7.37
N GLY A 72 -1.47 4.36 6.60
CA GLY A 72 -2.22 5.61 6.60
C GLY A 72 -3.64 5.42 6.07
N TRP A 73 -3.82 4.63 5.01
CA TRP A 73 -5.13 4.25 4.49
C TRP A 73 -5.96 3.51 5.53
N ILE A 74 -5.35 2.58 6.25
CA ILE A 74 -6.02 1.83 7.33
C ILE A 74 -6.46 2.77 8.45
N ARG A 75 -5.58 3.67 8.91
CA ARG A 75 -5.86 4.53 10.09
C ARG A 75 -6.79 5.71 9.79
N ARG A 76 -6.73 6.27 8.58
CA ARG A 76 -7.39 7.55 8.25
C ARG A 76 -8.41 7.48 7.13
N HIS A 77 -8.39 6.41 6.34
CA HIS A 77 -9.23 6.31 5.14
C HIS A 77 -10.09 5.04 5.14
N GLY A 78 -10.13 4.28 6.25
CA GLY A 78 -11.05 3.18 6.42
C GLY A 78 -10.72 1.91 5.64
N LEU A 79 -9.46 1.72 5.21
CA LEU A 79 -9.06 0.46 4.59
C LEU A 79 -9.15 -0.69 5.62
N ALA A 80 -10.03 -1.65 5.37
CA ALA A 80 -10.25 -2.78 6.26
C ALA A 80 -8.98 -3.62 6.41
N SER A 81 -8.66 -4.00 7.65
CA SER A 81 -7.52 -4.85 7.94
C SER A 81 -7.72 -5.68 9.20
N VAL A 82 -7.03 -6.82 9.27
CA VAL A 82 -7.02 -7.72 10.42
C VAL A 82 -5.60 -7.83 10.95
N GLN A 83 -5.41 -7.61 12.25
CA GLN A 83 -4.12 -7.85 12.90
C GLN A 83 -4.03 -9.31 13.31
N ARG A 84 -2.96 -10.00 12.92
CA ARG A 84 -2.68 -11.38 13.37
C ARG A 84 -1.25 -11.48 13.88
N VAL A 85 -1.06 -12.22 14.96
CA VAL A 85 0.27 -12.63 15.44
C VAL A 85 0.67 -13.84 14.61
N THR A 86 1.86 -13.81 14.00
CA THR A 86 2.40 -14.99 13.32
C THR A 86 3.30 -15.76 14.28
N HIS A 87 3.92 -16.86 13.85
CA HIS A 87 4.78 -17.74 14.65
C HIS A 87 5.85 -17.03 15.52
N THR A 88 6.26 -15.81 15.14
CA THR A 88 7.04 -14.90 15.99
C THR A 88 6.11 -13.85 16.54
N SER A 89 6.25 -13.44 17.82
CA SER A 89 5.43 -12.46 18.57
C SER A 89 5.20 -11.08 17.90
N LYS A 90 5.68 -10.91 16.66
CA LYS A 90 5.40 -9.82 15.75
C LYS A 90 3.96 -9.89 15.23
N ARG A 91 3.24 -8.77 15.38
CA ARG A 91 1.92 -8.53 14.80
C ARG A 91 2.06 -8.11 13.33
N PHE A 92 1.32 -8.77 12.46
CA PHE A 92 1.20 -8.45 11.05
C PHE A 92 -0.20 -7.94 10.75
N THR A 93 -0.26 -6.92 9.91
CA THR A 93 -1.50 -6.33 9.41
C THR A 93 -1.84 -6.95 8.07
N PHE A 94 -2.93 -7.69 8.01
CA PHE A 94 -3.45 -8.35 6.81
C PHE A 94 -4.62 -7.56 6.24
N ILE A 95 -4.72 -7.55 4.92
CA ILE A 95 -5.70 -6.83 4.12
C ILE A 95 -6.27 -7.84 3.14
N ASP A 96 -7.58 -8.00 3.15
CA ASP A 96 -8.28 -8.83 2.17
C ASP A 96 -8.29 -8.14 0.80
N ILE A 97 -8.02 -8.88 -0.28
CA ILE A 97 -7.90 -8.36 -1.64
C ILE A 97 -9.25 -7.83 -2.15
N GLU A 98 -10.36 -8.50 -1.86
CA GLU A 98 -11.68 -8.06 -2.30
C GLU A 98 -12.12 -6.80 -1.55
N LEU A 99 -11.86 -6.76 -0.23
CA LEU A 99 -12.09 -5.55 0.57
C LEU A 99 -11.20 -4.39 0.11
N PHE A 100 -9.95 -4.68 -0.26
CA PHE A 100 -9.06 -3.69 -0.84
C PHE A 100 -9.62 -3.13 -2.15
N TRP A 101 -10.10 -3.99 -3.05
CA TRP A 101 -10.67 -3.53 -4.33
C TRP A 101 -11.94 -2.71 -4.14
N SER A 102 -12.80 -3.11 -3.20
CA SER A 102 -13.99 -2.34 -2.83
C SER A 102 -13.61 -0.95 -2.32
N TRP A 103 -12.65 -0.88 -1.39
CA TRP A 103 -12.13 0.38 -0.89
C TRP A 103 -11.45 1.23 -1.97
N ALA A 104 -10.70 0.60 -2.87
CA ALA A 104 -9.96 1.27 -3.95
C ALA A 104 -10.91 1.88 -5.00
N ALA A 105 -12.10 1.30 -5.20
CA ALA A 105 -13.11 1.85 -6.10
C ALA A 105 -13.61 3.24 -5.65
N ASP A 106 -13.71 3.46 -4.34
CA ASP A 106 -14.11 4.73 -3.73
C ASP A 106 -12.93 5.69 -3.51
N ASN A 107 -11.69 5.18 -3.54
CA ASN A 107 -10.46 5.90 -3.22
C ASN A 107 -9.47 5.93 -4.40
N LYS A 108 -9.98 5.98 -5.63
CA LYS A 108 -9.19 5.94 -6.87
C LYS A 108 -8.17 7.06 -7.00
N ASP A 109 -8.35 8.16 -6.29
CA ASP A 109 -7.43 9.31 -6.25
C ASP A 109 -6.13 9.01 -5.49
N LYS A 110 -6.12 7.97 -4.65
CA LYS A 110 -5.00 7.63 -3.76
C LYS A 110 -4.06 6.56 -4.33
N ILE A 111 -4.46 5.91 -5.42
CA ILE A 111 -3.75 4.76 -5.99
C ILE A 111 -3.44 5.01 -7.46
N ASP A 112 -2.19 4.75 -7.85
CA ASP A 112 -1.72 4.98 -9.21
C ASP A 112 -1.77 3.63 -9.92
N PHE A 113 -2.92 3.33 -10.50
CA PHE A 113 -3.18 2.07 -11.18
C PHE A 113 -2.32 1.88 -12.44
N SER A 114 -1.74 2.95 -12.99
CA SER A 114 -0.83 2.85 -14.14
C SER A 114 0.47 2.11 -13.81
N LYS A 115 0.90 2.15 -12.53
CA LYS A 115 2.13 1.51 -12.05
C LYS A 115 1.98 0.06 -11.63
N LEU A 116 0.75 -0.39 -11.45
CA LEU A 116 0.41 -1.75 -11.04
C LEU A 116 0.65 -2.70 -12.22
N SER A 117 1.34 -3.84 -12.07
CA SER A 117 1.43 -4.79 -13.20
C SER A 117 0.08 -5.52 -13.40
N PRO A 118 -0.26 -5.94 -14.64
CA PRO A 118 -1.48 -6.71 -14.88
C PRO A 118 -1.52 -8.00 -14.04
N HIS A 119 -2.71 -8.39 -13.57
CA HIS A 119 -2.97 -9.66 -12.89
C HIS A 119 -2.22 -9.91 -11.57
N VAL A 120 -1.60 -8.89 -10.96
CA VAL A 120 -0.86 -9.07 -9.70
C VAL A 120 -1.77 -9.26 -8.47
N LEU A 121 -3.01 -8.77 -8.53
CA LEU A 121 -3.97 -8.79 -7.43
C LEU A 121 -5.31 -9.43 -7.87
N PRO A 122 -5.37 -10.77 -8.01
CA PRO A 122 -6.63 -11.46 -8.31
C PRO A 122 -7.52 -11.58 -7.05
N PRO A 123 -8.86 -11.48 -7.18
CA PRO A 123 -9.62 -11.22 -8.41
C PRO A 123 -9.60 -9.74 -8.80
N GLN A 124 -9.15 -9.43 -10.02
CA GLN A 124 -9.00 -8.06 -10.48
C GLN A 124 -10.33 -7.53 -11.06
N PRO A 125 -10.87 -6.39 -10.58
CA PRO A 125 -12.07 -5.79 -11.15
C PRO A 125 -11.85 -5.23 -12.55
N LYS A 126 -12.87 -5.31 -13.41
CA LYS A 126 -12.84 -4.76 -14.79
C LYS A 126 -12.54 -3.27 -14.83
N TRP A 127 -12.97 -2.50 -13.83
CA TRP A 127 -12.75 -1.05 -13.79
C TRP A 127 -11.26 -0.66 -13.74
N VAL A 128 -10.39 -1.54 -13.22
CA VAL A 128 -8.94 -1.28 -13.08
C VAL A 128 -8.27 -1.14 -14.44
N GLU A 129 -8.77 -1.82 -15.46
CA GLU A 129 -8.22 -1.76 -16.81
C GLU A 129 -8.42 -0.37 -17.44
N PHE A 130 -9.54 0.29 -17.14
CA PHE A 130 -9.82 1.65 -17.58
C PHE A 130 -8.96 2.67 -16.83
N GLU A 131 -8.84 2.54 -15.51
CA GLU A 131 -8.01 3.44 -14.69
C GLU A 131 -6.52 3.36 -15.02
N ARG A 132 -6.05 2.24 -15.57
CA ARG A 132 -4.66 2.05 -15.99
C ARG A 132 -4.26 2.95 -17.17
N LYS A 133 -5.21 3.32 -18.03
CA LYS A 133 -4.98 4.16 -19.21
C LYS A 133 -4.82 5.64 -18.85
N THR A 134 -5.34 6.05 -17.70
CA THR A 134 -5.25 7.42 -17.21
C THR A 134 -4.16 7.50 -16.16
N SER A 135 -2.96 7.95 -16.53
CA SER A 135 -1.93 8.22 -15.54
C SER A 135 -2.41 9.35 -14.62
N LYS A 136 -2.55 9.05 -13.33
CA LYS A 136 -2.91 10.03 -12.32
C LYS A 136 -1.64 10.50 -11.63
N THR A 137 -1.36 11.80 -11.67
CA THR A 137 -0.39 12.41 -10.77
C THR A 137 -1.00 12.43 -9.38
N ILE A 138 -0.78 11.36 -8.61
CA ILE A 138 -1.10 11.39 -7.18
C ILE A 138 -0.29 12.53 -6.58
N THR A 139 -0.99 13.44 -5.90
CA THR A 139 -0.38 14.52 -5.13
C THR A 139 0.50 13.90 -4.05
N LYS A 140 1.79 13.78 -4.36
CA LYS A 140 2.77 13.33 -3.36
C LYS A 140 2.81 14.37 -2.27
N TYR A 141 2.73 13.92 -1.01
CA TYR A 141 2.98 14.79 0.13
C TYR A 141 4.40 15.37 0.01
N LYS A 142 4.50 16.64 -0.39
CA LYS A 142 5.76 17.36 -0.48
C LYS A 142 6.12 17.83 0.93
N ALA A 143 7.03 17.11 1.59
CA ALA A 143 7.54 17.52 2.88
C ALA A 143 8.08 18.96 2.80
N TRP A 144 7.97 19.71 3.89
CA TRP A 144 8.52 21.05 3.99
C TRP A 144 9.96 20.96 4.48
N THR A 145 10.90 21.52 3.72
CA THR A 145 12.28 21.67 4.14
C THR A 145 12.47 22.94 4.98
N VAL A 146 13.52 22.99 5.81
CA VAL A 146 13.86 24.19 6.60
C VAL A 146 14.08 25.42 5.70
N GLN A 147 14.61 25.22 4.50
CA GLN A 147 14.81 26.29 3.52
C GLN A 147 13.48 26.82 2.96
N GLU A 148 12.54 25.92 2.64
CA GLU A 148 11.20 26.32 2.20
C GLU A 148 10.44 27.04 3.30
N GLU A 149 10.59 26.64 4.57
CA GLU A 149 9.98 27.34 5.71
C GLU A 149 10.53 28.76 5.88
N LYS A 150 11.86 28.93 5.77
CA LYS A 150 12.49 30.27 5.79
C LYS A 150 12.03 31.13 4.63
N ARG A 151 11.93 30.54 3.44
CA ARG A 151 11.42 31.23 2.23
C ARG A 151 9.96 31.65 2.40
N LEU A 152 9.12 30.78 2.96
CA LEU A 152 7.73 31.07 3.28
C LEU A 152 7.63 32.26 4.25
N LEU A 153 8.36 32.24 5.37
CA LEU A 153 8.36 33.36 6.33
C LEU A 153 8.82 34.67 5.71
N LYS A 154 9.84 34.63 4.83
CA LYS A 154 10.30 35.82 4.10
C LYS A 154 9.21 36.38 3.19
N LEU A 155 8.52 35.53 2.42
CA LEU A 155 7.44 35.97 1.52
C LEU A 155 6.23 36.51 2.28
N VAL A 156 5.89 35.91 3.43
CA VAL A 156 4.85 36.46 4.31
C VAL A 156 5.27 37.82 4.88
N SER A 157 6.54 37.98 5.27
CA SER A 157 7.05 39.26 5.79
C SER A 157 7.04 40.40 4.76
N THR A 158 7.04 40.08 3.45
CA THR A 158 6.90 41.08 2.38
C THR A 158 5.45 41.52 2.13
N GLY A 159 4.48 40.97 2.88
CA GLY A 159 3.06 41.36 2.77
C GLY A 159 2.30 40.68 1.64
N MET A 160 2.88 39.67 0.97
CA MET A 160 2.22 38.91 -0.08
C MET A 160 1.07 38.06 0.47
N ASN A 161 0.02 37.89 -0.33
CA ASN A 161 -1.10 37.04 0.05
C ASN A 161 -0.76 35.54 -0.14
N PHE A 162 -1.52 34.65 0.49
CA PHE A 162 -1.23 33.22 0.42
C PHE A 162 -1.42 32.61 -0.98
N GLU A 163 -2.16 33.25 -1.87
CA GLU A 163 -2.36 32.80 -3.26
C GLU A 163 -1.13 33.09 -4.12
N GLU A 164 -0.55 34.29 -3.99
CA GLU A 164 0.70 34.70 -4.63
C GLU A 164 1.87 33.85 -4.14
N ILE A 165 1.94 33.61 -2.83
CA ILE A 165 2.98 32.76 -2.24
C ILE A 165 2.83 31.33 -2.75
N ALA A 166 1.61 30.82 -2.86
CA ALA A 166 1.33 29.50 -3.42
C ALA A 166 1.83 29.37 -4.86
N ALA A 167 1.58 30.38 -5.70
CA ALA A 167 2.08 30.42 -7.07
C ALA A 167 3.61 30.44 -7.13
N ILE A 168 4.28 31.24 -6.28
CA ILE A 168 5.75 31.34 -6.22
C ILE A 168 6.40 30.04 -5.72
N MET A 169 5.74 29.33 -4.79
CA MET A 169 6.27 28.15 -4.12
C MET A 169 5.85 26.83 -4.79
N ASP A 170 5.05 26.88 -5.86
CA ASP A 170 4.48 25.71 -6.53
C ASP A 170 3.77 24.77 -5.52
N ARG A 171 2.90 25.36 -4.70
CA ARG A 171 2.11 24.69 -3.66
C ARG A 171 0.69 25.26 -3.65
N THR A 172 -0.26 24.55 -3.05
CA THR A 172 -1.63 25.07 -2.91
C THR A 172 -1.72 26.15 -1.82
N PRO A 173 -2.60 27.15 -1.95
CA PRO A 173 -2.81 28.18 -0.92
C PRO A 173 -3.11 27.59 0.47
N HIS A 174 -3.92 26.52 0.50
CA HIS A 174 -4.21 25.80 1.74
C HIS A 174 -2.97 25.17 2.40
N SER A 175 -2.02 24.67 1.60
CA SER A 175 -0.77 24.09 2.11
C SER A 175 0.14 25.16 2.73
N ILE A 176 0.19 26.34 2.10
CA ILE A 176 0.90 27.54 2.59
C ILE A 176 0.32 27.98 3.93
N GLU A 177 -1.00 28.18 4.00
CA GLU A 177 -1.71 28.63 5.19
C GLU A 177 -1.51 27.69 6.38
N LYS A 178 -1.76 26.39 6.19
CA LYS A 178 -1.56 25.36 7.23
C LYS A 178 -0.13 25.27 7.71
N LYS A 179 0.86 25.52 6.84
CA LYS A 179 2.26 25.51 7.26
C LYS A 179 2.61 26.76 8.05
N HIS A 180 2.22 27.92 7.57
CA HIS A 180 2.44 29.19 8.26
C HIS A 180 1.82 29.20 9.67
N SER A 181 0.59 28.70 9.82
CA SER A 181 -0.07 28.60 11.12
C SER A 181 0.69 27.71 12.11
N ARG A 182 1.24 26.59 11.63
CA ARG A 182 2.06 25.67 12.45
C ARG A 182 3.38 26.29 12.88
N ILE A 183 4.07 26.99 11.98
CA ILE A 183 5.32 27.69 12.31
C ILE A 183 5.04 28.76 13.36
N LYS A 184 3.97 29.56 13.19
CA LYS A 184 3.56 30.58 14.15
C LYS A 184 3.19 30.00 15.51
N ALA A 185 2.54 28.83 15.55
CA ALA A 185 2.21 28.14 16.79
C ALA A 185 3.43 27.54 17.51
N ALA A 186 4.48 27.20 16.76
CA ALA A 186 5.72 26.63 17.29
C ALA A 186 6.74 27.70 17.76
N LEU A 187 6.57 28.97 17.36
CA LEU A 187 7.41 30.06 17.83
C LEU A 187 7.09 30.38 19.30
N PRO A 188 8.11 30.50 20.18
CA PRO A 188 7.89 30.87 21.56
C PRO A 188 7.22 32.24 21.61
N ARG A 189 6.05 32.32 22.26
CA ARG A 189 5.45 33.61 22.59
C ARG A 189 6.31 34.25 23.68
N ILE A 190 7.09 35.24 23.30
CA ILE A 190 7.75 36.13 24.26
C ILE A 190 6.61 36.86 24.99
N LYS A 191 6.46 36.57 26.29
CA LYS A 191 5.56 37.28 27.20
C LYS A 191 6.18 38.63 27.57
#